data_AF-A0A2E7D7C6-F1
#
_entry.id   AF-A0A2E7D7C6-F1
#
_cell.length_a   1.000
_cell.length_b   1.000
_cell.length_c   1.000
_cell.angle_alpha   90.00
_cell.angle_beta   90.00
_cell.angle_gamma   90.00
#
_symmetry.space_group_name_H-M   'P 1'
#
loop_
_entity.id
_entity.type
_entity.pdbx_description
1 polymer ?
#
loop_
_entity_poly.entity_id
_entity_poly.type
_entity_poly.pdbx_seq_one_letter_code
_entity_poly.pdbx_strand_id
1 'polypeptide(L)'
;MAKVLLHHGADIDAEDNLGDTALIKATKRGSYWVAKLLVEHDADLYIKNNAGETALAIAEQRGHTTISTLLRKAGARSSDRSN
;
A
#
# COMPACT_ATOMS: atom_id res chain seq x y z
N MET A 1 22.12 11.25 2.19
CA MET A 1 21.89 10.90 3.61
C MET A 1 20.48 10.30 3.83
N ALA A 2 20.06 9.34 2.98
CA ALA A 2 18.75 8.68 3.09
C ALA A 2 18.88 7.14 3.17
N LYS A 3 20.10 6.65 3.44
CA LYS A 3 20.46 5.22 3.40
C LYS A 3 20.63 4.61 4.80
N VAL A 4 20.38 5.37 5.87
CA VAL A 4 20.76 5.01 7.26
C VAL A 4 19.56 4.66 8.14
N LEU A 5 18.32 4.88 7.71
CA LEU A 5 17.13 4.57 8.53
C LEU A 5 16.52 3.18 8.27
N LEU A 6 17.14 2.36 7.41
CA LEU A 6 16.70 0.99 7.14
C LEU A 6 17.18 -0.04 8.19
N HIS A 7 17.86 0.41 9.26
CA HIS A 7 18.34 -0.48 10.33
C HIS A 7 17.48 -0.44 11.61
N HIS A 8 16.34 0.26 11.60
CA HIS A 8 15.57 0.51 12.83
C HIS A 8 14.23 -0.23 12.94
N GLY A 9 14.05 -1.37 12.27
CA GLY A 9 12.82 -2.16 12.41
C GLY A 9 11.56 -1.32 12.18
N ALA A 10 11.66 -0.32 11.29
CA ALA A 10 10.52 0.49 10.90
C ALA A 10 9.57 -0.44 10.18
N ASP A 11 8.49 -0.77 10.86
CA ASP A 11 7.46 -1.65 10.35
C ASP A 11 6.91 -1.02 9.07
N ILE A 12 7.14 -1.68 7.93
CA ILE A 12 6.70 -1.18 6.62
C ILE A 12 5.17 -1.10 6.53
N ASP A 13 4.54 -1.90 7.40
CA ASP A 13 3.12 -2.06 7.61
C ASP A 13 2.61 -1.22 8.78
N ALA A 14 3.45 -0.33 9.34
CA ALA A 14 3.02 0.62 10.36
C ALA A 14 1.83 1.44 9.86
N GLU A 15 0.74 1.35 10.60
CA GLU A 15 -0.46 2.15 10.40
C GLU A 15 -0.30 3.52 11.08
N ASP A 16 -0.74 4.57 10.40
CA ASP A 16 -0.87 5.89 11.01
C ASP A 16 -2.17 6.02 11.82
N ASN A 17 -2.43 7.20 12.38
CA ASN A 17 -3.66 7.46 13.15
C ASN A 17 -4.97 7.26 12.35
N LEU A 18 -4.90 7.10 11.03
CA LEU A 18 -6.03 6.84 10.14
C LEU A 18 -6.08 5.38 9.66
N GLY A 19 -5.20 4.51 10.17
CA GLY A 19 -5.03 3.14 9.69
C GLY A 19 -4.30 3.08 8.34
N ASP A 20 -3.81 4.20 7.81
CA ASP A 20 -3.14 4.19 6.51
C ASP A 20 -1.69 3.71 6.68
N THR A 21 -1.36 2.60 6.02
CA THR A 21 0.04 2.16 5.88
C THR A 21 0.79 3.03 4.87
N ALA A 22 2.12 2.89 4.84
CA ALA A 22 2.98 3.54 3.85
C ALA A 22 2.49 3.27 2.41
N LEU A 23 2.00 2.06 2.14
CA LEU A 23 1.51 1.65 0.83
C LEU A 23 0.19 2.34 0.47
N ILE A 24 -0.72 2.44 1.44
CA ILE A 24 -1.99 3.16 1.28
C ILE A 24 -1.72 4.65 0.99
N LYS A 25 -0.82 5.29 1.75
CA LYS A 25 -0.44 6.69 1.52
C LYS A 25 0.16 6.90 0.12
N ALA A 26 1.09 6.03 -0.29
CA ALA A 26 1.69 6.07 -1.62
C ALA A 26 0.62 5.97 -2.72
N THR A 27 -0.37 5.10 -2.51
CA THR A 27 -1.47 4.87 -3.44
C THR A 27 -2.44 6.03 -3.50
N LYS A 28 -2.83 6.60 -2.34
CA LYS A 28 -3.65 7.82 -2.25
C LYS A 28 -2.98 8.98 -3.02
N ARG A 29 -1.67 9.11 -2.90
CA ARG A 29 -0.87 10.13 -3.62
C ARG A 29 -0.68 9.83 -5.11
N GLY A 30 -0.97 8.62 -5.59
CA GLY A 30 -0.67 8.22 -6.98
C GLY A 30 0.82 8.00 -7.24
N SER A 31 1.61 7.75 -6.20
CA SER A 31 3.06 7.62 -6.29
C SER A 31 3.48 6.19 -6.61
N TYR A 32 3.48 5.84 -7.89
CA TYR A 32 3.86 4.51 -8.39
C TYR A 32 5.23 4.04 -7.89
N TRP A 33 6.26 4.89 -7.94
CA TRP A 33 7.62 4.54 -7.52
C TRP A 33 7.70 4.14 -6.05
N VAL A 34 6.95 4.84 -5.19
CA VAL A 34 6.91 4.54 -3.75
C VAL A 34 6.15 3.24 -3.52
N ALA A 35 4.99 3.05 -4.18
CA ALA A 35 4.24 1.81 -4.08
C ALA A 35 5.05 0.59 -4.55
N LYS A 36 5.80 0.75 -5.66
CA LYS A 36 6.72 -0.28 -6.16
C LYS A 36 7.80 -0.63 -5.14
N LEU A 37 8.46 0.37 -4.56
CA LEU A 37 9.51 0.15 -3.58
C LEU A 37 8.97 -0.61 -2.35
N LEU A 38 7.78 -0.24 -1.86
CA LEU A 38 7.16 -0.89 -0.71
C LEU A 38 6.81 -2.35 -1.00
N VAL A 39 6.25 -2.61 -2.18
CA VAL A 39 5.98 -3.97 -2.67
C VAL A 39 7.26 -4.80 -2.81
N GLU A 40 8.35 -4.21 -3.30
CA GLU A 40 9.67 -4.87 -3.38
C GLU A 40 10.29 -5.16 -2.00
N HIS A 41 9.78 -4.52 -0.94
CA HIS A 41 10.18 -4.73 0.44
C HIS A 41 9.17 -5.60 1.22
N ASP A 42 8.35 -6.39 0.53
CA ASP A 42 7.36 -7.31 1.13
C ASP A 42 6.30 -6.61 2.01
N ALA A 43 5.92 -5.37 1.68
CA ALA A 43 4.81 -4.70 2.37
C ALA A 43 3.48 -5.45 2.21
N ASP A 44 2.68 -5.50 3.27
CA ASP A 44 1.38 -6.15 3.27
C ASP A 44 0.36 -5.33 2.46
N LEU A 45 -0.22 -6.00 1.45
CA LEU A 45 -1.16 -5.42 0.49
C LEU A 45 -2.62 -5.55 0.96
N TYR A 46 -2.87 -6.32 2.01
CA TYR A 46 -4.19 -6.66 2.53
C TYR A 46 -4.59 -5.82 3.75
N ILE A 47 -3.67 -5.01 4.29
CA ILE A 47 -4.00 -4.08 5.36
C ILE A 47 -5.05 -3.10 4.87
N LYS A 48 -6.06 -2.92 5.72
CA LYS A 48 -7.16 -1.99 5.53
C LYS A 48 -6.96 -0.81 6.43
N ASN A 49 -7.22 0.39 5.93
CA ASN A 49 -7.29 1.57 6.79
C ASN A 49 -8.55 1.58 7.66
N ASN A 50 -8.70 2.64 8.47
CA ASN A 50 -9.89 2.81 9.32
C ASN A 50 -11.21 2.92 8.53
N ALA A 51 -11.15 3.18 7.23
CA ALA A 51 -12.32 3.17 6.34
C ALA A 51 -12.63 1.78 5.75
N GLY A 52 -11.84 0.76 6.08
CA GLY A 52 -11.96 -0.60 5.56
C GLY A 52 -11.38 -0.78 4.14
N GLU A 53 -10.62 0.20 3.65
CA GLU A 53 -10.10 0.20 2.28
C GLU A 53 -8.66 -0.31 2.24
N THR A 54 -8.38 -1.25 1.32
CA THR A 54 -7.00 -1.69 1.02
C THR A 54 -6.33 -0.75 0.03
N ALA A 55 -5.00 -0.83 -0.08
CA ALA A 55 -4.26 -0.08 -1.10
C ALA A 55 -4.82 -0.32 -2.51
N LEU A 56 -5.21 -1.56 -2.84
CA LEU A 56 -5.79 -1.87 -4.15
C LEU A 56 -7.16 -1.22 -4.35
N ALA A 57 -8.04 -1.25 -3.34
CA ALA A 57 -9.35 -0.60 -3.41
C ALA A 57 -9.22 0.90 -3.69
N ILE A 58 -8.29 1.56 -3.01
CA ILE A 58 -7.99 2.99 -3.20
C ILE A 58 -7.43 3.26 -4.60
N ALA A 59 -6.53 2.39 -5.09
CA ALA A 59 -6.00 2.52 -6.45
C ALA A 59 -7.11 2.43 -7.50
N GLU A 60 -8.04 1.49 -7.34
CA GLU A 60 -9.17 1.31 -8.25
C GLU A 60 -10.17 2.47 -8.16
N GLN A 61 -10.52 2.91 -6.96
CA GLN A 61 -11.43 4.05 -6.73
C GLN A 61 -10.86 5.36 -7.30
N ARG A 62 -9.54 5.58 -7.19
CA ARG A 62 -8.86 6.76 -7.75
C ARG A 62 -8.54 6.63 -9.24
N GLY A 63 -8.75 5.46 -9.85
CA GLY A 63 -8.39 5.21 -11.25
C GLY A 63 -6.88 5.10 -11.50
N HIS A 64 -6.08 4.81 -10.46
CA HIS A 64 -4.64 4.60 -10.57
C HIS A 64 -4.30 3.20 -11.11
N THR A 65 -4.58 2.98 -12.40
CA THR A 65 -4.42 1.67 -13.07
C THR A 65 -2.99 1.12 -13.01
N THR A 66 -1.97 1.98 -13.00
CA THR A 66 -0.57 1.57 -12.88
C THR A 66 -0.25 0.99 -11.50
N ILE A 67 -0.80 1.57 -10.44
CA ILE A 67 -0.62 1.07 -9.07
C ILE A 67 -1.48 -0.17 -8.85
N SER A 68 -2.73 -0.19 -9.34
CA SER A 68 -3.60 -1.36 -9.19
C SER A 68 -3.03 -2.59 -9.91
N THR A 69 -2.44 -2.41 -11.09
CA THR A 69 -1.77 -3.50 -11.82
C THR A 69 -0.49 -3.98 -11.10
N LEU A 70 0.28 -3.07 -10.51
CA LEU A 70 1.44 -3.42 -9.69
C LEU A 70 1.05 -4.24 -8.46
N LEU A 71 0.07 -3.77 -7.69
CA LEU A 71 -0.46 -4.47 -6.51
C LEU A 71 -1.02 -5.84 -6.89
N ARG A 72 -1.77 -5.93 -8.00
CA ARG A 72 -2.32 -7.20 -8.49
C ARG A 72 -1.22 -8.17 -8.94
N LYS A 73 -0.13 -7.67 -9.54
CA LYS A 73 1.06 -8.48 -9.86
C LYS A 73 1.77 -8.97 -8.61
N ALA A 74 1.78 -8.17 -7.55
CA ALA A 74 2.30 -8.55 -6.25
C ALA A 74 1.37 -9.51 -5.48
N GLY A 75 0.22 -9.84 -6.03
CA GLY A 75 -0.73 -10.79 -5.45
C GLY A 75 -1.88 -10.15 -4.68
N ALA A 76 -1.95 -8.81 -4.59
CA ALA A 76 -3.09 -8.13 -3.99
C ALA A 76 -4.38 -8.51 -4.75
N ARG A 77 -5.38 -8.98 -4.02
CA ARG A 77 -6.71 -9.25 -4.55
C ARG A 77 -7.68 -8.23 -3.98
N SER A 78 -8.65 -7.82 -4.80
CA SER A 78 -9.76 -6.95 -4.36
C SER A 78 -10.77 -7.68 -3.47
N SER A 79 -10.36 -8.79 -2.84
CA SER A 79 -11.22 -9.65 -2.06
C SER A 79 -11.32 -9.15 -0.62
N ASP A 80 -12.08 -8.08 -0.44
CA ASP A 80 -13.20 -8.15 0.50
C ASP A 80 -14.47 -8.25 -0.34
N ARG A 81 -14.68 -9.43 -0.92
CA ARG A 81 -15.99 -9.77 -1.46
C ARG A 81 -16.82 -10.14 -0.23
N SER A 82 -17.44 -9.12 0.34
CA SER A 82 -18.79 -9.14 0.90
C SER A 82 -19.21 -10.49 1.50
N ASN A 83 -19.24 -10.58 2.83
CA ASN A 83 -20.26 -11.40 3.49
C ASN A 83 -20.76 -10.71 4.76
#